data_AF-A0A6G1ASW0-F1
#
_entry.id   AF-A0A6G1ASW0-F1
#
_cell.length_a   1.000
_cell.length_b   1.000
_cell.length_c   1.000
_cell.angle_alpha   90.00
_cell.angle_beta   90.00
_cell.angle_gamma   90.00
#
_symmetry.space_group_name_H-M   'P 1'
#
loop_
_entity.id
_entity.type
_entity.pdbx_description
1 polymer ?
#
loop_
_entity_poly.entity_id
_entity_poly.type
_entity_poly.pdbx_seq_one_letter_code
_entity_poly.pdbx_strand_id
1 'polypeptide(L)'
;MEKPVTVLRVSLYHPTRDPDTFAKVPAKLQHDASPLLVGRGPDAHLQLQLPRLSRRHLSLEPYREKGGTLLVFCLKALSRKGCVWVNGLTLRFLEQVPLSVVNRVAFSGVQMVIHIERGTSLEAFICCFHLSPSPLIHRPQAEETDEWEGQPQGQPPPSSGQ
;
A
#
# COMPACT_ATOMS: atom_id res chain seq x y z
N MET A 1 -20.12 -24.82 13.45
CA MET A 1 -18.95 -24.16 14.08
C MET A 1 -18.50 -23.05 13.15
N GLU A 2 -18.41 -21.81 13.63
CA GLU A 2 -17.88 -20.71 12.81
C GLU A 2 -16.40 -20.95 12.48
N LYS A 3 -16.01 -20.73 11.22
CA LYS A 3 -14.61 -20.86 10.80
C LYS A 3 -13.83 -19.64 11.27
N PRO A 4 -12.66 -19.81 11.94
CA PRO A 4 -11.77 -18.71 12.29
C PRO A 4 -11.45 -17.79 11.10
N VAL A 5 -11.61 -16.49 11.28
CA VAL A 5 -11.39 -15.48 10.23
C VAL A 5 -9.93 -15.03 10.23
N THR A 6 -9.34 -14.79 9.06
CA THR A 6 -7.99 -14.23 8.97
C THR A 6 -7.97 -12.79 9.48
N VAL A 7 -6.98 -12.44 10.31
CA VAL A 7 -6.85 -11.10 10.89
C VAL A 7 -5.56 -10.45 10.38
N LEU A 8 -5.69 -9.25 9.80
CA LEU A 8 -4.59 -8.37 9.42
C LEU A 8 -4.41 -7.31 10.51
N ARG A 9 -3.35 -7.41 11.32
CA ARG A 9 -2.97 -6.31 12.22
C ARG A 9 -2.12 -5.32 11.45
N VAL A 10 -2.66 -4.11 11.25
CA VAL A 10 -2.07 -3.07 10.43
C VAL A 10 -1.61 -1.92 11.33
N SER A 11 -0.30 -1.72 11.43
CA SER A 11 0.27 -0.55 12.08
C SER A 11 0.59 0.51 11.03
N LEU A 12 0.21 1.77 11.28
CA LEU A 12 0.44 2.90 10.39
C LEU A 12 1.27 3.99 11.09
N TYR A 13 2.15 4.64 10.34
CA TYR A 13 2.92 5.79 10.80
C TYR A 13 3.11 6.79 9.66
N HIS A 14 3.07 8.08 9.99
CA HIS A 14 3.45 9.16 9.08
C HIS A 14 4.19 10.26 9.86
N PRO A 15 5.29 10.82 9.32
CA PRO A 15 6.13 11.75 10.08
C PRO A 15 5.46 13.10 10.37
N THR A 16 4.57 13.59 9.50
CA THR A 16 3.99 14.93 9.68
C THR A 16 2.99 15.05 10.82
N ARG A 17 2.65 13.94 11.51
CA ARG A 17 1.72 13.88 12.67
C ARG A 17 0.44 14.72 12.52
N ASP A 18 0.02 15.00 11.29
CA ASP A 18 -1.19 15.74 10.99
C ASP A 18 -2.38 14.87 11.40
N PRO A 19 -3.21 15.31 12.36
CA PRO A 19 -4.35 14.54 12.86
C PRO A 19 -5.29 14.11 11.73
N ASP A 20 -5.41 14.92 10.68
CA ASP A 20 -6.34 14.65 9.59
C ASP A 20 -5.89 13.47 8.71
N THR A 21 -4.58 13.19 8.66
CA THR A 21 -3.98 12.13 7.84
C THR A 21 -4.68 10.78 8.06
N PHE A 22 -4.94 10.44 9.33
CA PHE A 22 -5.53 9.16 9.73
C PHE A 22 -6.94 9.30 10.32
N ALA A 23 -7.57 10.48 10.25
CA ALA A 23 -8.87 10.75 10.88
C ALA A 23 -10.00 9.80 10.42
N LYS A 24 -9.88 9.20 9.23
CA LYS A 24 -10.86 8.26 8.67
C LYS A 24 -10.45 6.79 8.76
N VAL A 25 -9.36 6.48 9.47
CA VAL A 25 -8.95 5.09 9.70
C VAL A 25 -9.79 4.51 10.83
N PRO A 26 -10.63 3.49 10.58
CA PRO A 26 -11.38 2.84 11.65
C PRO A 26 -10.44 2.01 12.52
N ALA A 27 -10.77 1.77 13.79
CA ALA A 27 -9.99 0.85 14.63
C ALA A 27 -10.04 -0.60 14.12
N LYS A 28 -11.18 -1.00 13.56
CA LYS A 28 -11.44 -2.34 13.03
C LYS A 28 -12.32 -2.25 11.78
N LEU A 29 -12.03 -3.08 10.79
CA LEU A 29 -12.82 -3.22 9.57
C LEU A 29 -12.99 -4.71 9.27
N GLN A 30 -14.23 -5.17 9.15
CA GLN A 30 -14.53 -6.49 8.58
C GLN A 30 -14.71 -6.32 7.07
N HIS A 31 -14.05 -7.16 6.30
CA HIS A 31 -14.07 -7.10 4.84
C HIS A 31 -14.34 -8.49 4.26
N ASP A 32 -15.04 -8.55 3.14
CA ASP A 32 -15.20 -9.78 2.39
C ASP A 32 -13.90 -10.16 1.67
N ALA A 33 -13.88 -11.27 0.93
CA ALA A 33 -12.74 -11.68 0.12
C ALA A 33 -12.56 -10.86 -1.17
N SER A 34 -13.00 -9.60 -1.21
CA SER A 34 -12.71 -8.65 -2.30
C SER A 34 -11.46 -7.80 -1.98
N PRO A 35 -10.90 -7.10 -2.99
CA PRO A 35 -9.71 -6.27 -2.78
C PRO A 35 -9.95 -5.09 -1.82
N LEU A 36 -9.14 -4.99 -0.77
CA LEU A 36 -9.18 -3.85 0.15
C LEU A 36 -8.34 -2.71 -0.41
N LEU A 37 -9.03 -1.71 -0.95
CA LEU A 37 -8.45 -0.46 -1.47
C LEU A 37 -7.93 0.49 -0.37
N VAL A 38 -6.71 0.99 -0.57
CA VAL A 38 -6.08 2.05 0.22
C VAL A 38 -5.83 3.26 -0.70
N GLY A 39 -6.18 4.46 -0.24
CA GLY A 39 -5.99 5.69 -1.02
C GLY A 39 -6.65 6.90 -0.39
N ARG A 40 -6.69 8.02 -1.12
CA ARG A 40 -7.41 9.23 -0.64
C ARG A 40 -8.83 9.38 -1.20
N GLY A 41 -9.20 8.56 -2.18
CA GLY A 41 -10.49 8.64 -2.87
C GLY A 41 -11.66 8.20 -1.97
N PRO A 42 -12.89 8.60 -2.31
CA PRO A 42 -14.08 8.16 -1.57
C PRO A 42 -14.32 6.65 -1.68
N ASP A 43 -13.85 6.01 -2.76
CA ASP A 43 -14.01 4.56 -2.99
C ASP A 43 -12.95 3.72 -2.24
N ALA A 44 -12.05 4.34 -1.46
CA ALA A 44 -11.04 3.62 -0.69
C ALA A 44 -11.61 3.17 0.66
N HIS A 45 -11.46 1.89 0.99
CA HIS A 45 -11.87 1.34 2.29
C HIS A 45 -10.99 1.88 3.42
N LEU A 46 -9.68 2.03 3.16
CA LEU A 46 -8.76 2.72 4.05
C LEU A 46 -8.42 4.08 3.44
N GLN A 47 -9.15 5.11 3.87
CA GLN A 47 -8.98 6.47 3.38
C GLN A 47 -7.93 7.24 4.21
N LEU A 48 -6.84 7.67 3.56
CA LEU A 48 -5.81 8.51 4.18
C LEU A 48 -5.84 9.92 3.56
N GLN A 49 -5.90 10.96 4.40
CA GLN A 49 -5.95 12.36 3.94
C GLN A 49 -4.54 12.92 3.70
N LEU A 50 -3.91 12.46 2.62
CA LEU A 50 -2.59 12.93 2.21
C LEU A 50 -2.66 13.53 0.81
N PRO A 51 -2.24 14.81 0.60
CA PRO A 51 -2.34 15.46 -0.70
C PRO A 51 -1.62 14.72 -1.83
N ARG A 52 -0.46 14.11 -1.52
CA ARG A 52 0.38 13.37 -2.47
C ARG A 52 -0.10 11.93 -2.73
N LEU A 53 -1.09 11.45 -1.99
CA LEU A 53 -1.60 10.09 -2.14
C LEU A 53 -2.54 9.99 -3.37
N SER A 54 -2.48 8.86 -4.06
CA SER A 54 -3.38 8.58 -5.18
C SER A 54 -4.79 8.25 -4.67
N ARG A 55 -5.82 8.52 -5.48
CA ARG A 55 -7.22 8.18 -5.12
C ARG A 55 -7.37 6.69 -4.79
N ARG A 56 -6.75 5.83 -5.61
CA ARG A 56 -6.46 4.42 -5.35
C ARG A 56 -4.95 4.27 -5.42
N HIS A 57 -4.31 3.95 -4.31
CA HIS A 57 -2.86 3.93 -4.23
C HIS A 57 -2.30 2.51 -4.22
N LEU A 58 -2.92 1.62 -3.45
CA LEU A 58 -2.62 0.20 -3.44
C LEU A 58 -3.86 -0.59 -3.02
N SER A 59 -3.80 -1.91 -3.17
CA SER A 59 -4.79 -2.85 -2.65
C SER A 59 -4.15 -4.03 -1.95
N LEU A 60 -4.84 -4.54 -0.93
CA LEU A 60 -4.62 -5.88 -0.41
C LEU A 60 -5.60 -6.81 -1.12
N GLU A 61 -5.06 -7.74 -1.89
CA GLU A 61 -5.77 -8.61 -2.82
C GLU A 61 -5.82 -10.02 -2.20
N PRO A 62 -6.91 -10.40 -1.53
CA PRO A 62 -7.08 -11.77 -1.06
C PRO A 62 -7.20 -12.74 -2.24
N TYR A 63 -6.56 -13.90 -2.13
CA TYR A 63 -6.67 -14.97 -3.11
C TYR A 63 -6.62 -16.35 -2.44
N ARG A 64 -6.97 -17.38 -3.20
CA ARG A 64 -6.92 -18.79 -2.78
C ARG A 64 -5.92 -19.51 -3.66
N GLU A 65 -4.97 -20.20 -3.03
CA GLU A 65 -4.09 -21.11 -3.76
C GLU A 65 -4.87 -22.36 -4.17
N LYS A 66 -4.45 -23.00 -5.26
CA LYS A 66 -5.07 -24.24 -5.72
C LYS A 66 -4.88 -25.32 -4.66
N GLY A 67 -5.98 -25.83 -4.10
CA GLY A 67 -5.96 -26.79 -2.99
C GLY A 67 -5.64 -26.18 -1.63
N GLY A 68 -5.49 -24.85 -1.54
CA GLY A 68 -5.27 -24.14 -0.29
C GLY A 68 -6.53 -24.07 0.57
N THR A 69 -6.34 -24.17 1.89
CA THR A 69 -7.41 -24.08 2.90
C THR A 69 -7.46 -22.73 3.61
N LEU A 70 -6.60 -21.79 3.19
CA LEU A 70 -6.42 -20.49 3.81
C LEU A 70 -6.60 -19.37 2.78
N LEU A 71 -7.05 -18.21 3.27
CA LEU A 71 -7.02 -16.97 2.51
C LEU A 71 -5.62 -16.37 2.58
N VAL A 72 -4.97 -16.21 1.43
CA VAL A 72 -3.66 -15.58 1.29
C VAL A 72 -3.82 -14.23 0.60
N PHE A 73 -2.78 -13.39 0.61
CA PHE A 73 -2.88 -12.01 0.16
C PHE A 73 -1.70 -11.63 -0.71
N CYS A 74 -1.93 -10.85 -1.76
CA CYS A 74 -0.90 -10.06 -2.39
C CYS A 74 -1.15 -8.57 -2.18
N LEU A 75 -0.10 -7.77 -2.24
CA LEU A 75 -0.22 -6.32 -2.33
C LEU A 75 -0.03 -5.92 -3.77
N LYS A 76 -0.93 -5.09 -4.29
CA LYS A 76 -0.87 -4.56 -5.65
C LYS A 76 -0.74 -3.05 -5.63
N ALA A 77 0.22 -2.51 -6.37
CA ALA A 77 0.39 -1.08 -6.54
C ALA A 77 -0.61 -0.55 -7.59
N LEU A 78 -1.39 0.47 -7.22
CA LEU A 78 -2.41 1.09 -8.08
C LEU A 78 -2.08 2.55 -8.43
N SER A 79 -1.06 3.13 -7.81
CA SER A 79 -0.59 4.47 -8.10
C SER A 79 0.21 4.52 -9.40
N ARG A 80 -0.11 5.49 -10.26
CA ARG A 80 0.72 5.82 -11.44
C ARG A 80 1.81 6.87 -11.14
N LYS A 81 1.68 7.58 -10.02
CA LYS A 81 2.51 8.73 -9.67
C LYS A 81 3.66 8.41 -8.72
N GLY A 82 3.67 7.22 -8.13
CA GLY A 82 4.66 6.83 -7.14
C GLY A 82 4.71 5.32 -7.01
N CYS A 83 5.79 4.83 -6.42
CA CYS A 83 6.00 3.43 -6.16
C CYS A 83 5.51 3.03 -4.76
N VAL A 84 5.32 1.73 -4.57
CA VAL A 84 5.06 1.12 -3.27
C VAL A 84 6.23 0.20 -2.94
N TRP A 85 6.85 0.38 -1.78
CA TRP A 85 7.91 -0.49 -1.30
C TRP A 85 7.32 -1.58 -0.41
N VAL A 86 7.66 -2.85 -0.63
CA VAL A 86 7.21 -3.99 0.17
C VAL A 86 8.41 -4.90 0.47
N ASN A 87 8.79 -5.04 1.74
CA ASN A 87 9.89 -5.91 2.17
C ASN A 87 11.22 -5.71 1.40
N GLY A 88 11.50 -4.46 0.99
CA GLY A 88 12.70 -4.13 0.19
C GLY A 88 12.51 -4.21 -1.32
N LEU A 89 11.36 -4.71 -1.81
CA LEU A 89 11.00 -4.70 -3.23
C LEU A 89 10.23 -3.43 -3.57
N THR A 90 10.54 -2.80 -4.69
CA THR A 90 9.80 -1.66 -5.23
C THR A 90 8.78 -2.14 -6.24
N LEU A 91 7.50 -1.79 -6.04
CA LEU A 91 6.40 -2.06 -6.95
C LEU A 91 5.99 -0.79 -7.71
N ARG A 92 5.92 -0.92 -9.04
CA ARG A 92 5.39 0.07 -9.99
C ARG A 92 3.92 -0.22 -10.30
N PHE A 93 3.32 0.63 -11.12
CA PHE A 93 1.89 0.54 -11.45
C PHE A 93 1.48 -0.87 -11.92
N LEU A 94 0.48 -1.45 -11.25
CA LEU A 94 -0.08 -2.79 -11.44
C LEU A 94 0.82 -3.97 -11.07
N GLU A 95 2.06 -3.73 -10.63
CA GLU A 95 2.88 -4.78 -10.05
C GLU A 95 2.30 -5.25 -8.71
N GLN A 96 2.48 -6.53 -8.42
CA GLN A 96 1.98 -7.15 -7.21
C GLN A 96 2.99 -8.13 -6.62
N VAL A 97 2.97 -8.29 -5.30
CA VAL A 97 3.83 -9.22 -4.58
C VAL A 97 3.01 -10.01 -3.55
N PRO A 98 3.20 -11.33 -3.41
CA PRO A 98 2.59 -12.08 -2.32
C PRO A 98 3.08 -11.57 -0.97
N LEU A 99 2.17 -11.52 0.00
CA LEU A 99 2.46 -11.13 1.36
C LEU A 99 2.83 -12.33 2.22
N SER A 100 3.82 -12.13 3.09
CA SER A 100 4.24 -13.10 4.10
C SER A 100 3.53 -12.86 5.43
N VAL A 101 3.96 -13.50 6.52
CA VAL A 101 3.38 -13.29 7.86
C VAL A 101 3.56 -11.85 8.35
N VAL A 102 4.70 -11.22 8.03
CA VAL A 102 5.01 -9.83 8.43
C VAL A 102 5.49 -9.06 7.22
N ASN A 103 4.87 -7.93 6.92
CA ASN A 103 5.17 -7.15 5.72
C ASN A 103 5.38 -5.69 6.07
N ARG A 104 6.55 -5.15 5.69
CA ARG A 104 6.91 -3.74 5.82
C ARG A 104 6.64 -3.06 4.50
N VAL A 105 5.73 -2.09 4.53
CA VAL A 105 5.26 -1.37 3.35
C VAL A 105 5.54 0.12 3.53
N ALA A 106 6.05 0.79 2.49
CA ALA A 106 6.24 2.24 2.50
C ALA A 106 5.75 2.87 1.20
N PHE A 107 5.02 3.97 1.30
CA PHE A 107 4.48 4.71 0.16
C PHE A 107 4.08 6.13 0.55
N SER A 108 4.35 7.14 -0.29
CA SER A 108 3.93 8.54 -0.05
C SER A 108 4.25 9.07 1.36
N GLY A 109 5.39 8.68 1.94
CA GLY A 109 5.78 9.04 3.32
C GLY A 109 5.12 8.23 4.44
N VAL A 110 4.12 7.41 4.12
CA VAL A 110 3.48 6.47 5.04
C VAL A 110 4.36 5.24 5.22
N GLN A 111 4.53 4.82 6.47
CA GLN A 111 5.03 3.51 6.82
C GLN A 111 3.85 2.66 7.30
N MET A 112 3.78 1.43 6.83
CA MET A 112 2.74 0.48 7.15
C MET A 112 3.38 -0.88 7.45
N VAL A 113 2.98 -1.52 8.55
CA VAL A 113 3.39 -2.89 8.87
C VAL A 113 2.14 -3.75 8.99
N ILE A 114 2.10 -4.85 8.24
CA ILE A 114 0.98 -5.79 8.23
C ILE A 114 1.45 -7.12 8.81
N HIS A 115 0.82 -7.54 9.91
CA HIS A 115 0.94 -8.90 10.45
C HIS A 115 -0.31 -9.71 10.11
N ILE A 116 -0.12 -10.88 9.50
CA ILE A 116 -1.20 -11.77 9.06
C ILE A 116 -1.35 -12.92 10.06
N GLU A 117 -2.45 -12.93 10.80
CA GLU A 117 -2.89 -14.04 11.66
C GLU A 117 -3.88 -14.91 10.87
N ARG A 118 -3.44 -16.11 10.48
CA ARG A 118 -4.18 -16.97 9.56
C ARG A 118 -5.46 -17.52 10.18
N GLY A 119 -6.55 -17.48 9.42
CA GLY A 119 -7.82 -18.16 9.70
C GLY A 119 -8.22 -19.10 8.57
N THR A 120 -9.15 -20.02 8.84
CA THR A 120 -9.66 -21.01 7.88
C THR A 120 -10.92 -20.56 7.14
N SER A 121 -11.48 -19.40 7.50
CA SER A 121 -12.51 -18.75 6.69
C SER A 121 -11.88 -18.24 5.40
N LEU A 122 -12.57 -18.51 4.29
CA LEU A 122 -12.16 -18.10 2.95
C LEU A 122 -13.01 -16.97 2.38
N GLU A 123 -14.01 -16.51 3.15
CA GLU A 123 -15.07 -15.61 2.69
C GLU A 123 -14.87 -14.18 3.17
N ALA A 124 -14.12 -14.00 4.25
CA ALA A 124 -13.90 -12.72 4.89
C ALA A 124 -12.55 -12.68 5.62
N PHE A 125 -12.13 -11.46 5.93
CA PHE A 125 -11.02 -11.17 6.83
C PHE A 125 -11.33 -9.92 7.67
N ILE A 126 -10.52 -9.71 8.69
CA ILE A 126 -10.63 -8.55 9.58
C ILE A 126 -9.33 -7.76 9.52
N CYS A 127 -9.42 -6.45 9.38
CA CYS A 127 -8.30 -5.54 9.61
C CYS A 127 -8.44 -4.88 10.99
N CYS A 128 -7.38 -4.91 11.78
CA CYS A 128 -7.25 -4.18 13.03
C CYS A 128 -6.16 -3.12 12.87
N PHE A 129 -6.53 -1.85 12.94
CA PHE A 129 -5.62 -0.74 12.67
C PHE A 129 -5.08 -0.13 13.97
N HIS A 130 -3.79 0.19 13.96
CA HIS A 130 -3.10 0.85 15.06
C HIS A 130 -2.23 1.99 14.50
N LEU A 131 -2.34 3.19 15.09
CA LEU A 131 -1.50 4.32 14.73
C LEU A 131 -0.28 4.35 15.64
N SER A 132 0.90 4.21 15.05
CA SER A 132 2.16 4.18 15.78
C SER A 132 2.65 5.60 16.09
N PRO A 133 3.10 5.89 17.32
CA PRO A 133 3.68 7.19 17.68
C PRO A 133 5.11 7.37 17.15
N SER A 134 5.78 6.28 16.78
CA SER A 134 7.15 6.22 16.30
C SER A 134 7.27 5.54 14.92
N PRO A 135 8.34 5.81 14.16
CA PRO A 135 8.63 5.09 12.93
C PRO A 135 8.56 3.57 13.11
N LEU A 136 7.98 2.89 12.13
CA LEU A 136 7.82 1.44 12.06
C LEU A 136 8.94 0.76 11.27
N ILE A 137 9.53 1.49 10.33
CA ILE A 137 10.55 1.01 9.42
C ILE A 137 11.77 1.91 9.61
N HIS A 138 12.81 1.35 10.22
CA HIS A 138 14.11 1.98 10.30
C HIS A 138 14.81 1.83 8.95
N ARG A 139 14.71 2.86 8.11
CA ARG A 139 15.53 2.97 6.90
C ARG A 139 16.66 3.96 7.21
N PRO A 140 17.95 3.56 7.17
CA PRO A 140 19.00 4.55 6.95
C PRO A 140 18.70 5.18 5.60
N GLN A 141 18.52 6.51 5.53
CA GLN A 141 18.13 7.25 4.32
C GLN A 141 18.80 6.65 3.08
N ALA A 142 18.02 5.94 2.27
CA ALA A 142 18.42 5.68 0.90
C ALA A 142 17.82 6.84 0.13
N GLU A 143 18.71 7.65 -0.44
CA GLU A 143 18.39 8.77 -1.32
C GLU A 143 17.30 8.32 -2.31
N GLU A 144 16.16 9.02 -2.28
CA GLU A 144 15.29 9.05 -3.46
C GLU A 144 16.11 9.76 -4.52
N THR A 145 16.88 9.02 -5.33
CA THR A 145 17.44 9.58 -6.54
C THR A 145 16.25 9.89 -7.45
N ASP A 146 15.85 11.16 -7.45
CA ASP A 146 15.00 11.82 -8.44
C ASP A 146 15.67 11.81 -9.84
N GLU A 147 16.21 10.67 -10.28
CA GLU A 147 16.72 10.50 -11.63
C GLU A 147 15.56 10.20 -12.59
N TRP A 148 14.67 11.17 -12.74
CA TRP A 148 14.00 11.41 -14.02
C TRP A 148 13.65 12.88 -14.19
N GLU A 149 14.68 13.73 -14.18
CA GLU A 149 14.60 15.03 -14.82
C GLU A 149 14.63 14.86 -16.35
N GLY A 150 13.58 15.35 -17.00
CA GLY A 150 13.62 15.91 -18.36
C GLY A 150 14.03 14.99 -19.51
N GLN A 151 13.05 14.57 -20.33
CA GLN A 151 13.33 14.53 -21.77
C GLN A 151 13.42 15.98 -22.26
N PRO A 152 14.55 16.46 -22.81
CA PRO A 152 14.58 17.73 -23.51
C PRO A 152 13.76 17.58 -24.80
N GLN A 153 12.86 18.54 -25.03
CA GLN A 153 12.25 18.74 -26.34
C GLN A 153 13.35 18.83 -27.40
N GLY A 154 13.25 18.02 -28.45
CA GLY A 154 14.14 18.14 -29.60
C GLY A 154 13.99 19.53 -30.24
N GLN A 155 15.06 20.30 -30.26
CA GLN A 155 15.19 21.45 -31.16
C GLN A 155 15.36 20.91 -32.59
N PRO A 156 14.64 21.45 -33.60
CA PRO A 156 15.00 21.19 -34.99
C PRO A 156 16.30 21.92 -35.33
N PRO A 157 17.13 21.37 -36.24
CA PRO A 157 18.43 21.95 -36.59
C PRO A 157 18.25 23.31 -37.30
N PRO A 158 19.24 24.22 -37.17
CA PRO A 158 19.19 25.52 -37.84
C PRO A 158 19.24 25.33 -39.37
N SER A 159 18.28 25.91 -40.07
CA SER A 159 18.31 26.06 -41.52
C SER A 159 19.55 26.88 -41.90
N SER A 160 20.51 26.24 -42.56
CA SER A 160 21.61 26.95 -43.21
C SER A 160 21.03 27.69 -44.42
N GLY A 161 21.12 29.02 -44.41
CA GLY A 161 20.78 29.83 -45.55
C GLY A 161 21.80 29.68 -46.67
N GLN A 162 21.29 29.58 -47.89
CA GLN A 162 21.82 30.22 -49.09
C GLN A 162 20.64 30.70 -49.92
#